data_AF-A0A523U213-F1
#
_entry.id   AF-A0A523U213-F1
#
_cell.length_a   1.000
_cell.length_b   1.000
_cell.length_c   1.000
_cell.angle_alpha   90.00
_cell.angle_beta   90.00
_cell.angle_gamma   90.00
#
_symmetry.space_group_name_H-M   'P 1'
#
loop_
_entity.id
_entity.type
_entity.pdbx_description
1 polymer ?
#
loop_
_entity_poly.entity_id
_entity_poly.type
_entity_poly.pdbx_seq_one_letter_code
_entity_poly.pdbx_strand_id
1 'polypeptide(L)'
;MEKKRRLILIIIGLAWPIVGLGFMAFHFGYLPSGLSLIAEAIGLFIAGVLSGLLYLGVRNVFKTKLGAGLIDAGYVLFAPISIMTALIAPGLGEEMGSQLTFVLISPIMIILYSMAAMAAGLGMTSSLAIVAQILADRSKPPKEAITEVKDK
;
A
#
# COMPACT_ATOMS: atom_id res chain seq x y z
N MET A 1 19.63 -8.46 -3.64
CA MET A 1 18.18 -8.35 -3.33
C MET A 1 17.55 -9.74 -3.33
N GLU A 2 17.23 -10.25 -2.15
CA GLU A 2 16.82 -11.64 -1.91
C GLU A 2 15.58 -12.01 -2.74
N LYS A 3 15.60 -13.19 -3.39
CA LYS A 3 14.55 -13.66 -4.32
C LYS A 3 13.12 -13.51 -3.76
N LYS A 4 12.94 -13.68 -2.45
CA LYS A 4 11.67 -13.52 -1.72
C LYS A 4 11.07 -12.11 -1.88
N ARG A 5 11.89 -11.06 -1.76
CA ARG A 5 11.42 -9.67 -1.87
C ARG A 5 10.93 -9.36 -3.27
N ARG A 6 11.63 -9.87 -4.29
CA ARG A 6 11.22 -9.73 -5.70
C ARG A 6 9.89 -10.43 -5.96
N LEU A 7 9.74 -11.65 -5.44
CA LEU A 7 8.50 -12.42 -5.58
C LEU A 7 7.31 -11.68 -4.94
N ILE A 8 7.47 -11.16 -3.72
CA ILE A 8 6.42 -10.38 -3.03
C ILE A 8 6.01 -9.16 -3.86
N LEU A 9 6.97 -8.41 -4.39
CA LEU A 9 6.68 -7.23 -5.22
C LEU A 9 5.94 -7.59 -6.51
N ILE A 10 6.28 -8.71 -7.14
CA ILE A 10 5.60 -9.19 -8.34
C ILE A 10 4.15 -9.59 -8.00
N ILE A 11 3.95 -10.31 -6.89
CA ILE A 11 2.61 -10.74 -6.45
C ILE A 11 1.74 -9.52 -6.13
N ILE A 12 2.26 -8.56 -5.37
CA ILE A 12 1.54 -7.32 -5.06
C ILE A 12 1.25 -6.54 -6.34
N GLY A 13 2.26 -6.38 -7.21
CA GLY A 13 2.12 -5.69 -8.49
C GLY A 13 1.02 -6.30 -9.36
N LEU A 14 0.93 -7.63 -9.43
CA LEU A 14 -0.11 -8.33 -10.20
C LEU A 14 -1.49 -8.31 -9.52
N ALA A 15 -1.55 -8.26 -8.20
CA ALA A 15 -2.81 -8.19 -7.46
C ALA A 15 -3.58 -6.90 -7.78
N TRP A 16 -2.87 -5.79 -7.98
CA TRP A 16 -3.48 -4.48 -8.20
C TRP A 16 -4.30 -4.37 -9.49
N PRO A 17 -3.81 -4.78 -10.67
CA PRO A 17 -4.62 -4.88 -11.88
C PRO A 17 -5.82 -5.80 -11.71
N ILE A 18 -5.65 -6.97 -11.08
CA ILE A 18 -6.74 -7.93 -10.89
C ILE A 18 -7.85 -7.31 -10.03
N VAL A 19 -7.49 -6.70 -8.91
CA VAL A 19 -8.44 -6.06 -7.99
C VAL A 19 -9.04 -4.80 -8.60
N GLY A 20 -8.25 -3.95 -9.26
CA GLY A 20 -8.73 -2.69 -9.85
C GLY A 20 -9.62 -2.91 -11.07
N LEU A 21 -9.25 -3.79 -12.00
CA LEU A 21 -10.09 -4.15 -13.13
C LEU A 21 -11.34 -4.92 -12.68
N GLY A 22 -11.20 -5.82 -11.70
CA GLY A 22 -12.33 -6.49 -11.07
C GLY A 22 -13.29 -5.49 -10.43
N PHE A 23 -12.77 -4.52 -9.68
CA PHE A 23 -13.55 -3.43 -9.11
C PHE A 23 -14.31 -2.66 -10.20
N MET A 24 -13.68 -2.31 -11.31
CA MET A 24 -14.40 -1.63 -12.41
C MET A 24 -15.52 -2.47 -13.00
N ALA A 25 -15.27 -3.75 -13.26
CA ALA A 25 -16.29 -4.65 -13.77
C ALA A 25 -17.50 -4.77 -12.84
N PHE A 26 -17.26 -4.88 -11.52
CA PHE A 26 -18.34 -5.05 -10.53
C PHE A 26 -19.02 -3.73 -10.13
N HIS A 27 -18.25 -2.65 -9.96
CA HIS A 27 -18.75 -1.37 -9.45
C HIS A 27 -19.32 -0.48 -10.54
N PHE A 28 -18.64 -0.39 -11.69
CA PHE A 28 -19.08 0.45 -12.81
C PHE A 28 -19.83 -0.33 -13.89
N GLY A 29 -19.86 -1.67 -13.81
CA GLY A 29 -20.55 -2.51 -14.80
C GLY A 29 -19.91 -2.49 -16.19
N TYR A 30 -18.68 -1.99 -16.31
CA TYR A 30 -17.92 -1.97 -17.56
C TYR A 30 -16.47 -2.37 -17.32
N LEU A 31 -15.86 -2.95 -18.35
CA LEU A 31 -14.41 -3.15 -18.41
C LEU A 31 -13.88 -2.28 -19.56
N PRO A 32 -12.83 -1.48 -19.33
CA PRO A 32 -12.18 -0.76 -20.42
C PRO A 32 -11.72 -1.74 -21.52
N SER A 33 -11.61 -1.26 -22.75
CA SER A 33 -11.24 -2.09 -23.91
C SER A 33 -10.15 -1.44 -24.76
N GLY A 34 -9.47 -2.26 -25.56
CA GLY A 34 -8.38 -1.81 -26.43
C GLY A 34 -7.21 -1.21 -25.68
N LEU A 35 -6.72 -0.06 -26.13
CA LEU A 35 -5.55 0.61 -25.56
C LEU A 35 -5.79 1.15 -24.14
N SER A 36 -7.04 1.51 -23.79
CA SER A 36 -7.38 1.99 -22.45
C SER A 36 -7.25 0.87 -21.41
N LEU A 37 -7.68 -0.35 -21.73
CA LEU A 37 -7.49 -1.52 -20.86
C LEU A 37 -6.00 -1.75 -20.56
N ILE A 38 -5.16 -1.66 -21.58
CA ILE A 38 -3.72 -1.85 -21.43
C ILE A 38 -3.11 -0.73 -20.58
N ALA A 39 -3.50 0.53 -20.83
CA ALA A 39 -3.01 1.68 -20.08
C ALA A 39 -3.36 1.57 -18.58
N GLU A 40 -4.61 1.22 -18.27
CA GLU A 40 -5.06 1.07 -16.90
C GLU A 40 -4.43 -0.12 -16.20
N ALA A 41 -4.33 -1.27 -16.88
CA ALA A 41 -3.64 -2.44 -16.34
C ALA A 41 -2.16 -2.14 -16.03
N ILE A 42 -1.47 -1.41 -16.90
CA ILE A 42 -0.08 -0.97 -16.67
C ILE A 42 -0.01 0.02 -15.51
N GLY A 43 -0.90 1.02 -15.48
CA GLY A 43 -0.98 2.01 -14.40
C GLY A 43 -1.19 1.34 -13.03
N LEU A 44 -2.16 0.43 -12.94
CA LEU A 44 -2.45 -0.35 -11.74
C LEU A 44 -1.28 -1.26 -11.36
N PHE A 45 -0.61 -1.89 -12.33
CA PHE A 45 0.55 -2.73 -12.07
C PHE A 45 1.70 -1.93 -11.45
N ILE A 46 2.04 -0.79 -12.06
CA ILE A 46 3.10 0.11 -11.56
C ILE A 46 2.71 0.64 -10.18
N ALA A 47 1.47 1.08 -9.99
CA ALA A 47 0.96 1.52 -8.69
C ALA A 47 1.08 0.40 -7.64
N GLY A 48 0.78 -0.85 -8.00
CA GLY A 48 0.97 -2.01 -7.12
C GLY A 48 2.42 -2.27 -6.75
N VAL A 49 3.33 -2.19 -7.72
CA VAL A 49 4.77 -2.34 -7.44
C VAL A 49 5.27 -1.24 -6.50
N LEU A 50 4.90 0.02 -6.75
CA LEU A 50 5.27 1.16 -5.90
C LEU A 50 4.66 1.04 -4.50
N SER A 51 3.40 0.63 -4.42
CA SER A 51 2.70 0.35 -3.16
C SER A 51 3.42 -0.74 -2.36
N GLY A 52 3.80 -1.83 -3.01
CA GLY A 52 4.56 -2.92 -2.39
C GLY A 52 5.95 -2.48 -1.93
N LEU A 53 6.63 -1.60 -2.68
CA LEU A 53 7.90 -1.01 -2.26
C LEU A 53 7.75 -0.14 -1.02
N LEU A 54 6.72 0.71 -0.99
CA LEU A 54 6.40 1.57 0.14
C LEU A 54 6.08 0.74 1.39
N TYR A 55 5.19 -0.25 1.25
CA TYR A 55 4.84 -1.19 2.30
C TYR A 55 6.07 -1.87 2.88
N LEU A 56 6.91 -2.48 2.04
CA LEU A 56 8.12 -3.14 2.50
C LEU A 56 9.11 -2.16 3.15
N GLY A 57 9.21 -0.94 2.61
CA GLY A 57 10.02 0.13 3.19
C GLY A 57 9.62 0.44 4.63
N VAL A 58 8.33 0.71 4.85
CA VAL A 58 7.77 1.01 6.18
C VAL A 58 7.83 -0.22 7.09
N ARG A 59 7.43 -1.39 6.59
CA ARG A 59 7.35 -2.64 7.37
C ARG A 59 8.71 -3.09 7.92
N ASN A 60 9.80 -2.78 7.22
CA ASN A 60 11.16 -3.10 7.68
C ASN A 60 11.64 -2.22 8.85
N VAL A 61 11.00 -1.08 9.09
CA VAL A 61 11.33 -0.19 10.24
C VAL A 61 10.83 -0.81 11.56
N PHE A 62 9.67 -1.48 11.53
CA PHE A 62 9.03 -2.02 12.73
C PHE A 62 9.45 -3.47 12.99
N LYS A 63 10.24 -3.67 14.06
CA LYS A 63 10.74 -5.00 14.47
C LYS A 63 9.82 -5.73 15.45
N THR A 64 8.89 -5.03 16.10
CA THR A 64 7.94 -5.64 17.04
C THR A 64 6.78 -6.30 16.30
N LYS A 65 6.24 -7.41 16.83
CA LYS A 65 5.09 -8.12 16.23
C LYS A 65 3.84 -7.21 16.12
N LEU A 66 3.66 -6.34 17.10
CA LEU A 66 2.51 -5.43 17.16
C LEU A 66 2.63 -4.30 16.13
N GLY A 67 3.80 -3.66 16.02
CA GLY A 67 4.04 -2.62 15.01
C GLY A 67 3.97 -3.19 13.59
N ALA A 68 4.59 -4.35 13.38
CA ALA A 68 4.45 -5.14 12.16
C ALA A 68 2.99 -5.38 11.76
N GLY A 69 2.19 -5.92 12.69
CA GLY A 69 0.79 -6.24 12.42
C GLY A 69 -0.07 -5.01 12.09
N LEU A 70 0.21 -3.86 12.72
CA LEU A 70 -0.47 -2.59 12.40
C LEU A 70 -0.17 -2.11 10.98
N ILE A 71 1.08 -2.26 10.51
CA ILE A 71 1.45 -1.93 9.12
C ILE A 71 0.79 -2.90 8.14
N ASP A 72 0.79 -4.19 8.45
CA ASP A 72 0.17 -5.21 7.59
C ASP A 72 -1.35 -4.97 7.47
N ALA A 73 -2.02 -4.68 8.59
CA ALA A 73 -3.44 -4.30 8.61
C ALA A 73 -3.70 -2.99 7.86
N GLY A 74 -2.85 -1.98 8.06
CA GLY A 74 -2.91 -0.72 7.32
C GLY A 74 -2.85 -0.96 5.82
N TYR A 75 -1.90 -1.77 5.35
CA TYR A 75 -1.79 -2.09 3.93
C TYR A 75 -3.06 -2.73 3.37
N VAL A 76 -3.60 -3.74 4.07
CA VAL A 76 -4.80 -4.47 3.63
C VAL A 76 -6.03 -3.56 3.58
N LEU A 77 -6.17 -2.62 4.53
CA LEU A 77 -7.31 -1.71 4.59
C LEU A 77 -7.19 -0.57 3.57
N PHE A 78 -6.00 0.00 3.40
CA PHE A 78 -5.81 1.16 2.54
C PHE A 78 -5.55 0.83 1.08
N ALA A 79 -5.02 -0.36 0.74
CA ALA A 79 -4.81 -0.73 -0.67
C ALA A 79 -6.10 -0.71 -1.51
N PRO A 80 -7.25 -1.27 -1.06
CA PRO A 80 -8.52 -1.13 -1.78
C PRO A 80 -8.99 0.33 -1.89
N ILE A 81 -8.84 1.12 -0.84
CA ILE A 81 -9.21 2.54 -0.83
C ILE A 81 -8.37 3.31 -1.85
N SER A 82 -7.07 3.03 -1.92
CA SER A 82 -6.15 3.62 -2.90
C SER A 82 -6.54 3.29 -4.34
N ILE A 83 -6.90 2.02 -4.61
CA ILE A 83 -7.41 1.59 -5.92
C ILE A 83 -8.70 2.33 -6.26
N MET A 84 -9.66 2.40 -5.33
CA MET A 84 -10.92 3.14 -5.54
C MET A 84 -10.66 4.62 -5.82
N THR A 85 -9.80 5.26 -5.03
CA THR A 85 -9.47 6.68 -5.18
C THR A 85 -8.83 6.95 -6.53
N ALA A 86 -7.92 6.07 -6.96
CA ALA A 86 -7.26 6.16 -8.24
C ALA A 86 -8.19 6.01 -9.44
N LEU A 87 -9.21 5.15 -9.33
CA LEU A 87 -10.16 4.87 -10.42
C LEU A 87 -11.36 5.83 -10.45
N ILE A 88 -11.70 6.44 -9.30
CA ILE A 88 -12.80 7.41 -9.18
C ILE A 88 -12.30 8.86 -9.36
N ALA A 89 -10.98 9.10 -9.25
CA ALA A 89 -10.43 10.44 -9.28
C ALA A 89 -10.89 11.23 -10.52
N PRO A 90 -11.33 12.50 -10.33
CA PRO A 90 -11.77 13.35 -11.42
C PRO A 90 -10.61 13.54 -12.41
N GLY A 91 -10.82 13.08 -13.65
CA GLY A 91 -9.82 13.12 -14.73
C GLY A 91 -9.82 11.91 -15.67
N LEU A 92 -10.58 10.85 -15.37
CA LEU A 92 -10.53 9.57 -16.10
C LEU A 92 -11.64 9.32 -17.14
N GLY A 93 -12.39 10.31 -17.62
CA GLY A 93 -13.41 9.96 -18.64
C GLY A 93 -13.98 11.07 -19.49
N GLU A 94 -14.21 12.24 -18.92
CA GLU A 94 -15.19 13.15 -19.55
C GLU A 94 -14.58 14.40 -20.21
N GLU A 95 -13.35 14.80 -19.86
CA GLU A 95 -12.78 16.07 -20.34
C GLU A 95 -11.67 15.92 -21.40
N MET A 96 -11.15 14.71 -21.63
CA MET A 96 -9.99 14.50 -22.50
C MET A 96 -10.42 14.05 -23.89
N GLY A 97 -10.69 15.00 -24.79
CA GLY A 97 -11.14 14.75 -26.17
C GLY A 97 -10.17 13.97 -27.10
N SER A 98 -9.10 13.36 -26.57
CA SER A 98 -8.10 12.59 -27.33
C SER A 98 -7.77 11.27 -26.63
N GLN A 99 -7.93 10.15 -27.36
CA GLN A 99 -7.57 8.80 -26.90
C GLN A 99 -6.08 8.66 -26.53
N LEU A 100 -5.20 9.39 -27.23
CA LEU A 100 -3.76 9.38 -26.95
C LEU A 100 -3.46 10.03 -25.59
N THR A 101 -4.14 11.14 -25.30
CA THR A 101 -4.03 11.85 -24.03
C THR A 101 -4.53 10.99 -22.88
N PHE A 102 -5.61 10.25 -23.09
CA PHE A 102 -6.14 9.29 -22.12
C PHE A 102 -5.14 8.17 -21.78
N VAL A 103 -4.52 7.56 -22.79
CA VAL A 103 -3.55 6.46 -22.63
C VAL A 103 -2.30 6.91 -21.87
N LEU A 104 -1.86 8.15 -22.05
CA LEU A 104 -0.68 8.69 -21.39
C LEU A 104 -0.95 9.17 -19.96
N ILE A 105 -2.12 9.77 -19.72
CA ILE A 105 -2.41 10.44 -18.45
C ILE A 105 -3.04 9.49 -17.43
N SER A 106 -3.85 8.53 -17.87
CA SER A 106 -4.50 7.57 -16.94
C SER A 106 -3.51 6.80 -16.07
N PRO A 107 -2.39 6.25 -16.59
CA PRO A 107 -1.41 5.58 -15.74
C PRO A 107 -0.80 6.53 -14.70
N ILE A 108 -0.49 7.76 -15.08
CA ILE A 108 0.11 8.77 -14.19
C ILE A 108 -0.86 9.11 -13.05
N MET A 109 -2.12 9.35 -13.38
CA MET A 109 -3.16 9.67 -12.40
C MET A 109 -3.40 8.51 -11.45
N ILE A 110 -3.52 7.28 -11.98
CA ILE A 110 -3.68 6.07 -11.17
C ILE A 110 -2.54 5.96 -10.16
N ILE A 111 -1.29 6.17 -10.60
CA ILE A 111 -0.12 6.14 -9.73
C ILE A 111 -0.21 7.24 -8.67
N LEU A 112 -0.47 8.49 -9.05
CA LEU A 112 -0.48 9.63 -8.13
C LEU A 112 -1.52 9.47 -7.01
N TYR A 113 -2.77 9.21 -7.38
CA TYR A 113 -3.87 9.08 -6.41
C TYR A 113 -3.72 7.83 -5.54
N SER A 114 -3.29 6.71 -6.12
CA SER A 114 -3.01 5.50 -5.36
C SER A 114 -1.93 5.74 -4.31
N MET A 115 -0.84 6.40 -4.70
CA MET A 115 0.30 6.65 -3.81
C MET A 115 -0.06 7.66 -2.73
N ALA A 116 -0.83 8.71 -3.05
CA ALA A 116 -1.30 9.66 -2.05
C ALA A 116 -2.12 8.96 -0.94
N ALA A 117 -3.10 8.14 -1.33
CA ALA A 117 -3.92 7.38 -0.40
C ALA A 117 -3.11 6.33 0.38
N MET A 118 -2.18 5.62 -0.27
CA MET A 118 -1.34 4.62 0.40
C MET A 118 -0.38 5.26 1.40
N ALA A 119 0.24 6.39 1.04
CA ALA A 119 1.16 7.11 1.91
C ALA A 119 0.42 7.67 3.13
N ALA A 120 -0.77 8.23 2.94
CA ALA A 120 -1.61 8.68 4.05
C ALA A 120 -1.98 7.51 4.99
N GLY A 121 -2.46 6.40 4.43
CA GLY A 121 -2.84 5.20 5.18
C GLY A 121 -1.69 4.61 6.00
N LEU A 122 -0.57 4.34 5.34
CA LEU A 122 0.62 3.79 5.99
C LEU A 122 1.25 4.76 7.00
N GLY A 123 1.18 6.06 6.73
CA GLY A 123 1.60 7.11 7.67
C GLY A 123 0.80 7.03 8.98
N MET A 124 -0.54 6.98 8.88
CA MET A 124 -1.41 6.87 10.06
C MET A 124 -1.15 5.59 10.84
N THR A 125 -1.04 4.43 10.18
CA THR A 125 -0.77 3.17 10.89
C THR A 125 0.63 3.10 11.48
N SER A 126 1.60 3.78 10.86
CA SER A 126 2.96 3.93 11.42
C SER A 126 2.94 4.76 12.70
N SER A 127 2.21 5.86 12.73
CA SER A 127 2.05 6.67 13.94
C SER A 127 1.39 5.86 15.07
N LEU A 128 0.34 5.10 14.76
CA LEU A 128 -0.30 4.20 15.73
C LEU A 128 0.67 3.11 16.24
N ALA A 129 1.47 2.52 15.35
CA ALA A 129 2.48 1.54 15.72
C ALA A 129 3.53 2.11 16.68
N ILE A 130 3.97 3.34 16.45
CA ILE A 130 4.91 4.04 17.36
C ILE A 130 4.26 4.26 18.74
N VAL A 131 3.04 4.79 18.78
CA VAL A 131 2.33 5.04 20.05
C VAL A 131 2.11 3.74 20.82
N ALA A 132 1.67 2.69 20.15
CA ALA A 132 1.45 1.39 20.78
C ALA A 132 2.77 0.79 21.33
N GLN A 133 3.88 0.99 20.63
CA GLN A 133 5.20 0.58 21.12
C GLN A 133 5.61 1.35 22.39
N ILE A 134 5.40 2.66 22.43
CA ILE A 134 5.69 3.49 23.62
C ILE A 134 4.86 3.04 24.82
N LEU A 135 3.56 2.76 24.63
CA LEU A 135 2.68 2.26 25.69
C LEU A 135 3.11 0.87 26.18
N ALA A 136 3.45 -0.03 25.24
CA ALA A 136 3.91 -1.37 25.57
C ALA A 136 5.23 -1.34 26.38
N ASP A 137 6.16 -0.46 26.04
CA ASP A 137 7.42 -0.35 26.77
C ASP A 137 7.23 0.25 28.17
N ARG A 138 6.30 1.20 28.34
CA ARG A 138 5.94 1.74 29.67
C ARG A 138 5.23 0.73 30.57
N SER A 139 4.57 -0.27 29.99
CA SER A 139 3.85 -1.31 30.72
C SER A 139 4.74 -2.46 31.22
N LYS A 140 6.02 -2.50 30.80
CA LYS A 140 6.97 -3.51 31.29
C LYS A 140 7.43 -3.14 32.70
N PRO A 141 7.35 -4.05 33.68
CA PRO A 141 7.91 -3.79 35.01
C PRO A 141 9.42 -3.52 34.91
N PRO A 142 10.00 -2.73 35.84
CA PRO A 142 11.44 -2.51 35.88
C PRO A 142 12.11 -3.89 35.94
N LYS A 143 13.10 -4.14 35.08
CA LYS A 143 13.97 -5.30 35.28
C LYS A 143 14.67 -5.09 36.62
N GLU A 144 14.27 -5.84 37.64
CA GLU A 144 15.05 -5.96 38.86
C GLU A 144 16.44 -6.44 38.44
N ALA A 145 17.42 -5.55 38.56
CA ALA A 145 18.81 -5.93 38.58
C ALA A 145 18.99 -6.70 39.90
N ILE A 146 18.75 -8.01 39.85
CA ILE A 146 19.20 -8.91 40.90
C ILE A 146 20.73 -8.90 40.80
N THR A 147 21.36 -7.96 41.50
CA THR A 147 22.75 -8.09 41.94
C THR A 147 22.82 -9.37 42.76
N GLU A 148 23.28 -10.45 42.15
CA GLU A 148 23.85 -11.58 42.88
C GLU A 148 25.00 -11.02 43.72
N VAL A 149 24.69 -10.69 44.98
CA VAL A 149 25.70 -10.52 46.01
C VAL A 149 26.29 -11.90 46.22
N LYS A 150 27.47 -12.11 45.65
CA LYS A 150 28.28 -13.30 45.86
C LYS A 150 28.73 -13.28 47.33
N ASP A 151 27.97 -13.93 48.19
CA ASP A 151 28.34 -14.13 49.59
C ASP A 151 29.53 -15.09 49.67
N LYS A 152 30.63 -14.54 50.20
CA LYS A 152 31.80 -15.13 50.89
C LYS A 152 32.48 -16.37 50.31
#